data_AF-A0A1J3IJL4-F1
#
_entry.id   AF-A0A1J3IJL4-F1
#
_cell.length_a   1.000
_cell.length_b   1.000
_cell.length_c   1.000
_cell.angle_alpha   90.00
_cell.angle_beta   90.00
_cell.angle_gamma   90.00
#
_symmetry.space_group_name_H-M   'P 1'
#
loop_
_entity.id
_entity.type
_entity.pdbx_description
1 polymer ?
#
loop_
_entity_poly.entity_id
_entity_poly.type
_entity_poly.pdbx_seq_one_letter_code
_entity_poly.pdbx_strand_id
1 'polypeptide(L)'
;SIEASTAKYIVQQYVAACGGPAALNAVKSMYAVGQVRMQGSEMVAGEDEGTTTTPVRLGKGNFEVGGFVLWQKNPNLWFLELVVSGFKISAGSDGKVAWNQSSTQPSQAHRGPPRPLRRFFQGLDPRCTASLFLDAVC
;
A
#
# COMPACT_ATOMS: atom_id res chain seq x y z
N SER A 1 -1.31 -29.14 10.68
CA SER A 1 -1.44 -29.91 9.44
C SER A 1 -0.18 -29.74 8.61
N ILE A 2 -0.04 -30.47 7.50
CA ILE A 2 1.12 -30.32 6.60
C ILE A 2 1.16 -28.91 5.98
N GLU A 3 0.00 -28.31 5.71
CA GLU A 3 -0.14 -26.95 5.16
C GLU A 3 0.43 -25.86 6.08
N ALA A 4 0.16 -25.95 7.38
CA ALA A 4 0.72 -25.01 8.36
C ALA A 4 2.26 -25.15 8.46
N SER A 5 2.80 -26.35 8.25
CA SER A 5 4.25 -26.57 8.18
C SER A 5 4.86 -26.00 6.90
N THR A 6 4.16 -26.11 5.76
CA THR A 6 4.58 -25.53 4.47
C THR A 6 4.60 -24.00 4.52
N ALA A 7 3.55 -23.37 5.05
CA ALA A 7 3.48 -21.91 5.18
C ALA A 7 4.61 -21.37 6.07
N LYS A 8 4.85 -22.00 7.23
CA LYS A 8 5.97 -21.64 8.13
C LYS A 8 7.32 -21.77 7.45
N TYR A 9 7.53 -22.84 6.69
CA TYR A 9 8.78 -23.05 5.97
C TYR A 9 9.03 -21.95 4.93
N ILE A 10 8.01 -21.57 4.15
CA ILE A 10 8.11 -20.49 3.16
C ILE A 10 8.51 -19.17 3.84
N VAL A 11 7.86 -18.83 4.95
CA VAL A 11 8.17 -17.60 5.70
C VAL A 11 9.59 -17.64 6.27
N GLN A 12 10.06 -18.78 6.77
CA GLN A 12 11.43 -18.94 7.25
C GLN A 12 12.47 -18.75 6.14
N GLN A 13 12.24 -19.34 4.97
CA GLN A 13 13.14 -19.17 3.82
C GLN A 13 13.19 -17.73 3.34
N TYR A 14 12.03 -17.05 3.29
CA TYR A 14 11.96 -15.63 2.99
C TYR A 14 12.78 -14.78 3.98
N VAL A 15 12.59 -15.00 5.29
CA VAL A 15 13.34 -14.28 6.34
C VAL A 15 14.84 -14.53 6.23
N ALA A 16 15.26 -15.78 5.98
CA ALA A 16 16.66 -16.11 5.80
C ALA A 16 17.26 -15.40 4.57
N ALA A 17 16.55 -15.39 3.44
CA ALA A 17 16.96 -14.70 2.23
C ALA A 17 17.07 -13.17 2.41
N CYS A 18 16.29 -12.58 3.32
CA CYS A 18 16.36 -11.16 3.67
C CYS A 18 17.46 -10.82 4.72
N GLY A 19 18.38 -11.75 5.02
CA GLY A 19 19.47 -11.53 5.99
C GLY A 19 19.13 -11.93 7.43
N GLY A 20 17.99 -12.59 7.64
CA GLY A 20 17.57 -13.14 8.93
C GLY A 20 16.97 -12.13 9.90
N PRO A 21 16.47 -12.61 11.06
CA PRO A 21 15.75 -11.77 12.02
C PRO A 21 16.60 -10.61 12.57
N ALA A 22 17.91 -10.80 12.72
CA ALA A 22 18.81 -9.76 13.23
C ALA A 22 18.89 -8.57 12.27
N ALA A 23 19.08 -8.83 10.96
CA ALA A 23 19.12 -7.78 9.94
C ALA A 23 17.77 -7.06 9.83
N LEU A 24 16.66 -7.81 9.81
CA LEU A 24 15.31 -7.25 9.76
C LEU A 24 14.98 -6.37 10.98
N ASN A 25 15.46 -6.74 12.17
CA ASN A 25 15.24 -5.97 13.38
C ASN A 25 16.18 -4.77 13.54
N ALA A 26 17.32 -4.77 12.86
CA ALA A 26 18.26 -3.64 12.86
C ALA A 26 17.71 -2.43 12.08
N VAL A 27 16.87 -2.65 11.06
CA VAL A 27 16.25 -1.57 10.28
C VAL A 27 15.13 -0.91 11.08
N LYS A 28 15.38 0.33 11.52
CA LYS A 28 14.41 1.13 12.28
C LYS A 28 13.58 2.07 11.41
N SER A 29 14.07 2.42 10.23
CA SER A 29 13.40 3.34 9.31
C SER A 29 13.74 3.00 7.87
N MET A 30 12.80 3.23 6.97
CA MET A 30 12.96 3.08 5.53
C MET A 30 12.27 4.20 4.78
N TYR A 31 12.75 4.45 3.58
CA TYR A 31 12.16 5.38 2.64
C TYR A 31 12.26 4.78 1.24
N ALA A 32 11.19 4.89 0.47
CA ALA A 32 11.15 4.50 -0.93
C ALA A 32 10.50 5.61 -1.75
N VAL A 33 11.06 5.88 -2.93
CA VAL A 33 10.51 6.80 -3.91
C VAL A 33 10.56 6.12 -5.27
N GLY A 34 9.55 6.34 -6.09
CA GLY A 34 9.53 5.75 -7.41
C GLY A 34 8.49 6.37 -8.32
N GLN A 35 8.57 6.00 -9.59
CA GLN A 35 7.57 6.34 -10.59
C GLN A 35 6.56 5.20 -10.70
N VAL A 36 5.29 5.55 -10.93
CA VAL A 36 4.22 4.59 -11.21
C VAL A 36 3.67 4.85 -12.60
N ARG A 37 3.23 3.79 -13.26
CA ARG A 37 2.42 3.86 -14.47
C ARG A 37 1.12 3.13 -14.16
N MET A 38 0.01 3.85 -14.15
CA MET A 38 -1.30 3.31 -13.79
C MET A 38 -2.25 3.42 -14.97
N GLN A 39 -3.04 2.37 -15.19
CA GLN A 39 -4.16 2.42 -16.12
C GLN A 39 -5.40 2.79 -15.32
N GLY A 40 -6.02 3.92 -15.62
CA GLY A 40 -7.29 4.29 -15.01
C GLY A 40 -8.41 3.37 -15.50
N SER A 41 -9.21 2.83 -14.58
CA SER A 41 -10.59 2.46 -14.88
C SER A 41 -11.46 3.67 -14.56
N GLU A 42 -12.50 3.96 -15.35
CA GLU A 42 -13.48 5.00 -14.98
C GLU A 42 -13.99 4.74 -13.56
N MET A 43 -13.61 5.61 -12.62
CA MET A 43 -14.35 5.75 -11.37
C MET A 43 -15.57 6.58 -11.73
N VAL A 44 -16.73 5.93 -11.82
CA VAL A 44 -18.01 6.64 -11.84
C VAL A 44 -18.09 7.39 -10.52
N ALA A 45 -17.88 8.71 -10.56
CA ALA A 45 -18.24 9.58 -9.46
C ALA A 45 -19.73 9.39 -9.22
N GLY A 46 -20.11 9.15 -7.96
CA GLY A 46 -21.48 8.88 -7.56
C GLY A 46 -22.45 9.85 -8.22
N GLU A 47 -23.53 9.26 -8.72
CA GLU A 47 -24.65 9.84 -9.43
C GLU A 47 -24.98 11.25 -8.94
N ASP A 48 -24.73 12.24 -9.81
CA ASP A 48 -25.55 13.44 -9.85
C ASP A 48 -26.22 13.49 -11.23
N GLU A 49 -27.49 13.83 -11.17
CA GLU A 49 -28.54 13.51 -12.14
C GLU A 49 -28.30 14.12 -13.53
N GLY A 50 -28.37 13.28 -14.57
CA GLY A 50 -28.82 13.68 -15.89
C GLY A 50 -27.86 14.48 -16.77
N THR A 51 -26.90 13.81 -17.43
CA THR A 51 -26.55 14.19 -18.81
C THR A 51 -26.05 12.98 -19.59
N THR A 52 -26.75 12.65 -20.67
CA THR A 52 -26.36 11.66 -21.68
C THR A 52 -24.99 11.96 -22.24
N THR A 53 -23.97 11.24 -21.76
CA THR A 53 -22.68 11.14 -22.45
C THR A 53 -22.45 9.68 -22.80
N THR A 54 -22.39 9.46 -24.12
CA THR A 54 -22.10 8.19 -24.79
C THR A 54 -20.93 7.45 -24.12
N PRO A 55 -20.97 6.11 -23.99
CA PRO A 55 -19.83 5.36 -23.49
C PRO A 55 -18.67 5.58 -24.46
N VAL A 56 -17.69 6.40 -24.05
CA VAL A 56 -16.49 6.64 -24.84
C VAL A 56 -15.79 5.30 -24.94
N ARG A 57 -15.70 4.82 -26.18
CA ARG A 57 -15.07 3.55 -26.53
C ARG A 57 -13.71 3.48 -25.85
N LEU A 58 -13.50 2.39 -25.13
CA LEU A 58 -12.27 1.98 -24.46
C LEU A 58 -11.11 1.98 -25.48
N GLY A 59 -10.53 3.15 -25.70
CA GLY A 59 -9.38 3.35 -26.57
C GLY A 59 -8.14 2.83 -25.86
N LYS A 60 -7.37 2.00 -26.57
CA LYS A 60 -6.02 1.56 -26.19
C LYS A 60 -5.22 2.70 -25.52
N GLY A 61 -4.83 2.49 -24.26
CA GLY A 61 -3.48 2.81 -23.84
C GLY A 61 -3.16 4.19 -23.25
N ASN A 62 -4.12 4.94 -22.71
CA ASN A 62 -3.74 6.06 -21.85
C ASN A 62 -3.35 5.54 -20.46
N PHE A 63 -2.04 5.37 -20.26
CA PHE A 63 -1.47 5.14 -18.95
C PHE A 63 -1.11 6.48 -18.32
N GLU A 64 -1.58 6.70 -17.11
CA GLU A 64 -1.20 7.86 -16.31
C GLU A 64 0.13 7.58 -15.61
N VAL A 65 1.08 8.48 -15.79
CA VAL A 65 2.38 8.42 -15.11
C VAL A 65 2.32 9.29 -13.88
N GLY A 66 2.90 8.79 -12.79
CA GLY A 66 2.99 9.53 -11.55
C GLY A 66 4.18 9.09 -10.72
N GLY A 67 4.21 9.55 -9.47
CA GLY A 67 5.27 9.23 -8.53
C GLY A 67 4.72 8.98 -7.14
N PHE A 68 5.48 8.23 -6.36
CA PHE A 68 5.16 7.99 -4.95
C PHE A 68 6.36 8.21 -4.06
N VAL A 69 6.07 8.60 -2.82
CA VAL A 69 7.00 8.61 -1.71
C VAL A 69 6.39 7.80 -0.58
N LEU A 70 7.18 6.91 -0.01
CA LEU A 70 6.82 6.09 1.12
C LEU A 70 7.88 6.20 2.19
N TRP A 71 7.45 6.42 3.42
CA TRP A 71 8.31 6.41 4.60
C TRP A 71 7.69 5.52 5.66
N GLN A 72 8.53 4.77 6.36
CA GLN A 72 8.12 3.96 7.50
C GLN A 72 9.20 4.01 8.58
N LYS A 73 8.77 4.04 9.84
CA LYS A 73 9.61 3.91 11.01
C LYS A 73 8.96 2.97 12.03
N ASN A 74 9.76 2.04 12.53
CA ASN A 74 9.30 1.06 13.49
C ASN A 74 9.24 1.66 14.92
N PRO A 75 8.20 1.34 15.71
CA PRO A 75 6.97 0.62 15.32
C PRO A 75 5.88 1.57 14.79
N ASN A 76 5.10 1.11 13.80
CA ASN A 76 3.80 1.67 13.39
C ASN A 76 3.76 3.11 12.87
N LEU A 77 4.88 3.80 12.68
CA LEU A 77 4.91 5.12 12.04
C LEU A 77 5.11 4.95 10.55
N TRP A 78 4.27 5.58 9.73
CA TRP A 78 4.44 5.56 8.28
C TRP A 78 3.73 6.72 7.60
N PHE A 79 4.16 7.02 6.37
CA PHE A 79 3.59 8.04 5.51
C PHE A 79 3.70 7.59 4.04
N LEU A 80 2.64 7.75 3.28
CA LEU A 80 2.57 7.50 1.85
C LEU A 80 2.03 8.76 1.16
N GLU A 81 2.68 9.14 0.08
CA GLU A 81 2.17 10.12 -0.86
C GLU A 81 2.25 9.56 -2.28
N LEU A 82 1.17 9.67 -3.03
CA LEU A 82 1.06 9.25 -4.42
C LEU A 82 0.47 10.41 -5.23
N VAL A 83 1.13 10.78 -6.32
CA VAL A 83 0.66 11.81 -7.25
C VAL A 83 0.60 11.20 -8.65
N VAL A 84 -0.58 11.17 -9.25
CA VAL A 84 -0.83 10.57 -10.58
C VAL A 84 -1.96 11.34 -11.26
N SER A 85 -1.80 11.69 -12.54
CA SER A 85 -2.86 12.37 -13.32
C SER A 85 -3.43 13.66 -12.67
N GLY A 86 -2.61 14.41 -11.94
CA GLY A 86 -3.06 15.60 -11.20
C GLY A 86 -3.82 15.31 -9.90
N PHE A 87 -4.05 14.03 -9.57
CA PHE A 87 -4.60 13.61 -8.28
C PHE A 87 -3.47 13.36 -7.29
N LYS A 88 -3.68 13.75 -6.04
CA LYS A 88 -2.77 13.50 -4.93
C LYS A 88 -3.50 12.71 -3.86
N ILE A 89 -2.87 11.65 -3.39
CA ILE A 89 -3.33 10.83 -2.26
C ILE A 89 -2.22 10.86 -1.22
N SER A 90 -2.56 11.25 0.00
CA SER A 90 -1.66 11.24 1.16
C SER A 90 -2.28 10.40 2.26
N ALA A 91 -1.50 9.54 2.90
CA ALA A 91 -1.95 8.74 4.03
C ALA A 91 -0.81 8.56 5.02
N GLY A 92 -1.14 8.37 6.29
CA GLY A 92 -0.12 8.16 7.31
C GLY A 92 -0.64 7.56 8.61
N SER A 93 0.30 7.21 9.49
CA SER A 93 0.02 6.86 10.87
C SER A 93 1.12 7.35 11.80
N ASP A 94 0.72 7.84 12.97
CA ASP A 94 1.60 8.21 14.09
C ASP A 94 1.80 7.05 15.09
N GLY A 95 1.31 5.86 14.75
CA GLY A 95 1.30 4.68 15.62
C GLY A 95 0.09 4.57 16.56
N LYS A 96 -0.77 5.60 16.63
CA LYS A 96 -2.02 5.60 17.41
C LYS A 96 -3.26 5.77 16.51
N VAL A 97 -3.15 6.65 15.53
CA VAL A 97 -4.20 7.01 14.58
C VAL A 97 -3.65 6.83 13.17
N ALA A 98 -4.51 6.38 12.25
CA ALA A 98 -4.22 6.39 10.83
C ALA A 98 -5.15 7.37 10.12
N TRP A 99 -4.65 8.03 9.08
CA TRP A 99 -5.40 9.03 8.33
C TRP A 99 -5.13 8.90 6.83
N ASN A 100 -6.06 9.40 6.03
CA ASN A 100 -5.88 9.58 4.60
C ASN A 100 -6.55 10.86 4.11
N GLN A 101 -6.07 11.37 2.99
CA GLN A 101 -6.58 12.51 2.27
C GLN A 101 -6.39 12.28 0.78
N SER A 102 -7.37 12.64 -0.04
CA SER A 102 -7.22 12.68 -1.50
C SER A 102 -7.60 14.06 -2.04
N SER A 103 -7.21 14.36 -3.28
CA SER A 103 -7.66 15.59 -3.95
C SER A 103 -9.17 15.61 -4.23
N THR A 104 -9.85 14.46 -4.15
CA THR A 104 -11.29 14.31 -4.37
C THR A 104 -12.11 14.25 -3.09
N GLN A 105 -11.48 14.06 -1.92
CA GLN A 105 -12.19 13.83 -0.66
C GLN A 105 -11.47 14.49 0.52
N PRO A 106 -12.21 15.17 1.43
CA PRO A 106 -11.63 15.77 2.63
C PRO A 106 -10.91 14.74 3.50
N SER A 107 -9.90 15.20 4.27
CA SER A 107 -9.12 14.35 5.19
C SER A 107 -10.02 13.53 6.11
N GLN A 108 -9.90 12.20 6.04
CA GLN A 108 -10.57 11.26 6.93
C GLN A 108 -9.57 10.67 7.93
N ALA A 109 -9.81 10.91 9.21
CA ALA A 109 -9.07 10.29 10.30
C ALA A 109 -9.81 9.02 10.76
N HIS A 110 -9.14 7.87 10.70
CA HIS A 110 -9.68 6.62 11.20
C HIS A 110 -9.12 6.35 12.59
N ARG A 111 -9.98 6.42 13.61
CA ARG A 111 -9.65 5.98 14.97
C ARG A 111 -9.73 4.44 15.01
N GLY A 112 -8.58 3.80 15.22
CA GLY A 112 -8.46 2.33 15.28
C GLY A 112 -6.99 1.91 15.07
N PRO A 113 -6.64 0.65 15.37
CA PRO A 113 -5.28 0.15 15.15
C PRO A 113 -4.87 0.40 13.69
N PRO A 114 -3.60 0.78 13.42
CA PRO A 114 -3.14 1.10 12.06
C PRO A 114 -3.50 -0.03 11.11
N ARG A 115 -4.40 0.23 10.16
CA ARG A 115 -4.73 -0.72 9.09
C ARG A 115 -3.49 -0.72 8.19
N PRO A 116 -2.74 -1.84 8.08
CA PRO A 116 -1.58 -1.87 7.20
C PRO A 116 -2.06 -1.48 5.80
N LEU A 117 -1.33 -0.61 5.10
CA LEU A 117 -1.52 -0.34 3.67
C LEU A 117 -1.16 -1.62 2.92
N ARG A 118 -2.09 -2.57 2.99
CA ARG A 118 -1.80 -4.01 2.95
C ARG A 118 -1.17 -4.43 1.64
N ARG A 119 -1.38 -3.66 0.56
CA ARG A 119 -0.85 -3.95 -0.78
C ARG A 119 0.34 -3.10 -1.19
N PHE A 120 0.50 -1.89 -0.64
CA PHE A 120 1.63 -1.02 -1.01
C PHE A 120 2.91 -1.44 -0.28
N PHE A 121 2.81 -1.86 0.97
CA PHE A 121 3.97 -2.33 1.73
C PHE A 121 4.38 -3.76 1.41
N GLN A 122 3.49 -4.55 0.79
CA GLN A 122 3.80 -5.90 0.32
C GLN A 122 4.95 -5.81 -0.70
N GLY A 123 6.15 -6.21 -0.28
CA GLY A 123 7.35 -6.20 -1.11
C GLY A 123 8.29 -5.00 -0.93
N LEU A 124 7.91 -3.97 -0.17
CA LEU A 124 8.82 -2.86 0.16
C LEU A 124 9.50 -3.05 1.52
N ASP A 125 8.76 -3.53 2.53
CA ASP A 125 9.31 -3.87 3.83
C ASP A 125 9.31 -5.40 4.04
N PRO A 126 10.49 -6.04 4.04
CA PRO A 126 10.59 -7.46 4.30
C PRO A 126 10.11 -7.86 5.71
N ARG A 127 10.24 -6.98 6.70
CA ARG A 127 9.76 -7.26 8.06
C ARG A 127 8.23 -7.29 8.09
N CYS A 128 7.57 -6.24 7.60
CA CYS A 128 6.10 -6.25 7.50
C CYS A 128 5.59 -7.41 6.65
N THR A 129 6.28 -7.75 5.55
CA THR A 129 5.90 -8.88 4.70
C THR A 129 5.97 -10.19 5.49
N ALA A 130 7.06 -10.47 6.21
CA ALA A 130 7.17 -11.66 7.06
C ALA A 130 6.09 -11.69 8.17
N SER A 131 5.82 -10.55 8.82
CA SER A 131 4.79 -10.43 9.86
C SER A 131 3.36 -10.70 9.35
N LEU A 132 3.05 -10.37 8.09
CA LEU A 132 1.72 -10.62 7.52
C LEU A 132 1.40 -12.10 7.34
N PHE A 133 2.42 -12.93 7.10
CA PHE A 133 2.26 -14.36 6.81
C PHE A 133 2.64 -15.27 7.98
N LEU A 134 2.96 -14.69 9.14
CA LEU A 134 3.46 -15.42 10.31
C LEU A 134 2.51 -16.54 10.76
N ASP A 135 1.21 -16.31 10.63
CA ASP A 135 0.12 -17.25 10.98
C ASP A 135 -0.65 -17.74 9.74
N ALA A 136 -0.07 -17.64 8.54
CA ALA A 136 -0.72 -18.09 7.32
C ALA A 136 -0.84 -19.63 7.26
N VAL A 137 -1.87 -20.11 6.57
CA VAL A 137 -2.10 -21.53 6.27
C VAL A 137 -2.17 -21.67 4.75
N CYS A 138 -1.51 -22.68 4.20
CA CYS A 138 -1.52 -22.99 2.78
C CYS A 138 -2.81 -23.71 2.35
#